data_AF-A0A1V8TTJ2-F1
#
_entry.id   AF-A0A1V8TTJ2-F1
#
_cell.length_a   1.000
_cell.length_b   1.000
_cell.length_c   1.000
_cell.angle_alpha   90.00
_cell.angle_beta   90.00
_cell.angle_gamma   90.00
#
_symmetry.space_group_name_H-M   'P 1'
#
loop_
_entity.id
_entity.type
_entity.pdbx_description
1 polymer ?
#
loop_
_entity_poly.entity_id
_entity_poly.type
_entity_poly.pdbx_seq_one_letter_code
_entity_poly.pdbx_strand_id
1 'polypeptide(L)'
;MPAVAYTAAIQVIALIATVDANYVIQGWHGAVLTIAFVTFAILFNMFAINKLPLIEGLVVIIHLFGFFAFLAVLWVTGPRTPGSVTFTNFADEYGWGSPGLAMLVSIVGPAAALIGADAAVHLAEELQDASYARAVLPRAMITSALINYATAFVTVISLVSAIGPNLEEVLATTTGRLAQQRPTERSDHHYPHHNHCLTQHLGSSIAFNIILSICNVSLITSYLICIATFLAKRIRSKGDLTARNFILGRFGLPLNIAALAWLSLLLVFLLFPAAPRPEPAGMNWVCLMFGVVMLFAFGWYAVRARHEYNGPVVYMRKDV
;
A
#
# COMPACT_ATOMS: atom_id res chain seq x y z
N MET A 1 4.01 9.73 -5.17
CA MET A 1 3.76 8.28 -5.37
C MET A 1 2.53 8.12 -6.28
N PRO A 2 2.68 7.57 -7.50
CA PRO A 2 1.55 7.34 -8.42
C PRO A 2 0.41 6.50 -7.83
N ALA A 3 0.72 5.64 -6.87
CA ALA A 3 -0.27 4.81 -6.18
C ALA A 3 -1.37 5.59 -5.47
N VAL A 4 -0.97 6.63 -4.71
CA VAL A 4 -1.93 7.48 -3.99
C VAL A 4 -2.81 8.27 -4.97
N ALA A 5 -2.21 8.76 -6.06
CA ALA A 5 -2.93 9.46 -7.12
C ALA A 5 -3.99 8.58 -7.80
N TYR A 6 -3.70 7.29 -7.99
CA TYR A 6 -4.66 6.35 -8.55
C TYR A 6 -5.79 5.99 -7.59
N THR A 7 -5.50 5.82 -6.30
CA THR A 7 -6.57 5.64 -5.30
C THR A 7 -7.51 6.85 -5.31
N ALA A 8 -6.98 8.07 -5.35
CA ALA A 8 -7.79 9.28 -5.48
C ALA A 8 -8.61 9.30 -6.79
N ALA A 9 -8.00 8.91 -7.92
CA ALA A 9 -8.70 8.77 -9.20
C ALA A 9 -9.89 7.80 -9.13
N ILE A 10 -9.71 6.63 -8.51
CA ILE A 10 -10.80 5.65 -8.35
C ILE A 10 -11.93 6.22 -7.47
N GLN A 11 -11.61 6.95 -6.38
CA GLN A 11 -12.65 7.54 -5.53
C GLN A 11 -13.50 8.58 -6.28
N VAL A 12 -12.87 9.38 -7.15
CA VAL A 12 -13.58 10.33 -8.02
C VAL A 12 -14.46 9.59 -9.03
N ILE A 13 -13.95 8.54 -9.68
CA ILE A 13 -14.72 7.72 -10.61
C ILE A 13 -15.92 7.05 -9.91
N ALA A 14 -15.70 6.54 -8.70
CA ALA A 14 -16.75 5.94 -7.89
C ALA A 14 -17.84 6.97 -7.58
N LEU A 15 -17.48 8.19 -7.19
CA LEU A 15 -18.43 9.27 -6.94
C LEU A 15 -19.26 9.61 -8.19
N ILE A 16 -18.62 9.72 -9.37
CA ILE A 16 -19.34 9.97 -10.63
C ILE A 16 -20.35 8.85 -10.90
N ALA A 17 -19.93 7.59 -10.74
CA ALA A 17 -20.81 6.43 -10.95
C ALA A 17 -21.97 6.34 -9.94
N THR A 18 -21.82 6.92 -8.74
CA THR A 18 -22.93 7.00 -7.77
C THR A 18 -23.96 8.07 -8.11
N VAL A 19 -23.57 9.12 -8.84
CA VAL A 19 -24.44 10.23 -9.22
C VAL A 19 -25.14 9.98 -10.56
N ASP A 20 -24.42 9.40 -11.53
CA ASP A 20 -24.95 9.08 -12.85
C ASP A 20 -25.01 7.56 -13.08
N ALA A 21 -26.22 7.01 -13.08
CA ALA A 21 -26.48 5.60 -13.29
C ALA A 21 -26.13 5.11 -14.72
N ASN A 22 -25.98 6.01 -15.69
CA ASN A 22 -25.62 5.66 -17.07
C ASN A 22 -24.12 5.73 -17.33
N TYR A 23 -23.33 6.17 -16.36
CA TYR A 23 -21.89 6.32 -16.53
C TYR A 23 -21.20 4.95 -16.58
N VAL A 24 -20.62 4.65 -17.75
CA VAL A 24 -19.85 3.41 -17.96
C VAL A 24 -18.37 3.71 -17.72
N ILE A 25 -17.80 3.04 -16.72
CA ILE A 25 -16.37 3.17 -16.39
C ILE A 25 -15.54 2.53 -17.49
N GLN A 26 -14.78 3.35 -18.20
CA GLN A 26 -13.80 2.89 -19.18
C GLN A 26 -12.43 2.77 -18.50
N GLY A 27 -11.59 1.84 -18.97
CA GLY A 27 -10.25 1.62 -18.40
C GLY A 27 -9.42 2.90 -18.34
N TRP A 28 -9.42 3.68 -19.43
CA TRP A 28 -8.61 4.90 -19.55
C TRP A 28 -9.02 6.04 -18.59
N HIS A 29 -10.24 6.03 -18.03
CA HIS A 29 -10.69 7.06 -17.08
C HIS A 29 -9.76 7.14 -15.86
N GLY A 30 -9.38 5.98 -15.30
CA GLY A 30 -8.47 5.90 -14.15
C GLY A 30 -7.08 6.42 -14.48
N ALA A 31 -6.56 6.06 -15.65
CA ALA A 31 -5.23 6.48 -16.10
C ALA A 31 -5.13 8.01 -16.28
N VAL A 32 -6.10 8.63 -16.98
CA VAL A 32 -6.09 10.08 -17.23
C VAL A 32 -6.22 10.87 -15.93
N LEU A 33 -7.12 10.46 -15.02
CA LEU A 33 -7.26 11.12 -13.72
C LEU A 33 -5.99 10.95 -12.87
N THR A 34 -5.36 9.77 -12.91
CA THR A 34 -4.09 9.55 -12.20
C THR A 34 -3.00 10.47 -12.73
N ILE A 35 -2.89 10.62 -14.06
CA ILE A 35 -1.94 11.56 -14.68
C ILE A 35 -2.24 12.98 -14.20
N ALA A 36 -3.50 13.41 -14.21
CA ALA A 36 -3.89 14.73 -13.73
C ALA A 36 -3.50 14.98 -12.26
N PHE A 37 -3.75 14.03 -11.37
CA PHE A 37 -3.34 14.12 -9.96
C PHE A 37 -1.82 14.17 -9.79
N VAL A 38 -1.08 13.36 -10.54
CA VAL A 38 0.40 13.36 -10.50
C VAL A 38 0.96 14.69 -11.03
N THR A 39 0.44 15.18 -12.15
CA THR A 39 0.85 16.48 -12.70
C THR A 39 0.56 17.61 -11.73
N PHE A 40 -0.62 17.61 -11.09
CA PHE A 40 -0.95 18.58 -10.05
C PHE A 40 0.04 18.51 -8.87
N ALA A 41 0.33 17.31 -8.37
CA ALA A 41 1.30 17.12 -7.29
C ALA A 41 2.71 17.61 -7.65
N ILE A 42 3.15 17.39 -8.90
CA ILE A 42 4.44 17.89 -9.40
C ILE A 42 4.45 19.42 -9.45
N LEU A 43 3.41 20.04 -10.01
CA LEU A 43 3.30 21.50 -10.08
C LEU A 43 3.25 22.11 -8.67
N PHE A 44 2.49 21.50 -7.77
CA PHE A 44 2.41 21.92 -6.38
C PHE A 44 3.77 21.82 -5.68
N ASN A 45 4.49 20.72 -5.84
CA ASN A 45 5.83 20.57 -5.25
C ASN A 45 6.85 21.54 -5.86
N MET A 46 6.70 21.90 -7.13
CA MET A 46 7.61 22.84 -7.79
C MET A 46 7.39 24.29 -7.34
N PHE A 47 6.13 24.71 -7.15
CA PHE A 47 5.80 26.12 -6.89
C PHE A 47 5.39 26.45 -5.46
N ALA A 48 4.91 25.47 -4.68
CA ALA A 48 4.27 25.68 -3.39
C ALA A 48 4.93 24.92 -2.22
N ILE A 49 6.16 24.41 -2.40
CA ILE A 49 6.88 23.66 -1.34
C ILE A 49 7.02 24.46 -0.04
N ASN A 50 7.15 25.78 -0.11
CA ASN A 50 7.24 26.66 1.07
C ASN A 50 5.90 26.77 1.85
N LYS A 51 4.79 26.31 1.28
CA LYS A 51 3.47 26.27 1.93
C LYS A 51 3.15 24.91 2.54
N LEU A 52 3.99 23.91 2.28
CA LEU A 52 3.79 22.53 2.69
C LEU A 52 3.57 22.38 4.21
N PRO A 53 4.34 23.04 5.11
CA PRO A 53 4.11 22.92 6.55
C PRO A 53 2.72 23.41 7.00
N LEU A 54 2.20 24.48 6.38
CA LEU A 54 0.88 25.01 6.70
C LEU A 54 -0.22 24.08 6.20
N ILE A 55 -0.04 23.53 5.01
CA ILE A 55 -1.00 22.60 4.40
C ILE A 55 -1.01 21.26 5.14
N GLU A 56 0.14 20.75 5.57
CA GLU A 56 0.22 19.57 6.43
C GLU A 56 -0.56 19.76 7.73
N GLY A 57 -0.38 20.90 8.41
CA GLY A 57 -1.14 21.23 9.61
C GLY A 57 -2.66 21.28 9.37
N LEU A 58 -3.09 21.91 8.27
CA LEU A 58 -4.50 21.96 7.88
C LEU A 58 -5.06 20.57 7.57
N VAL A 59 -4.30 19.75 6.85
CA VAL A 59 -4.69 18.38 6.48
C VAL A 59 -4.86 17.52 7.73
N VAL A 60 -3.99 17.64 8.74
CA VAL A 60 -4.16 16.94 10.01
C VAL A 60 -5.45 17.35 10.71
N ILE A 61 -5.77 18.65 10.74
CA ILE A 61 -7.02 19.16 11.30
C ILE A 61 -8.23 18.56 10.56
N ILE A 62 -8.23 18.61 9.23
CA ILE A 62 -9.30 18.05 8.40
C ILE A 62 -9.45 16.55 8.62
N HIS A 63 -8.36 15.79 8.72
CA HIS A 63 -8.41 14.36 8.97
C HIS A 63 -8.98 14.05 10.35
N LEU A 64 -8.60 14.81 11.37
CA LEU A 64 -9.08 14.61 12.73
C LEU A 64 -10.59 14.86 12.84
N PHE A 65 -11.09 15.98 12.32
CA PHE A 65 -12.52 16.28 12.34
C PHE A 65 -13.31 15.45 11.33
N GLY A 66 -12.75 15.20 10.15
CA GLY A 66 -13.33 14.38 9.10
C GLY A 66 -13.56 12.94 9.55
N PHE A 67 -12.66 12.38 10.37
CA PHE A 67 -12.84 11.06 10.98
C PHE A 67 -14.13 10.99 11.82
N PHE A 68 -14.36 11.96 12.72
CA PHE A 68 -15.57 11.99 13.54
C PHE A 68 -16.83 12.27 12.71
N ALA A 69 -16.74 13.17 11.74
CA ALA A 69 -17.85 13.44 10.82
C ALA A 69 -18.24 12.20 10.02
N PHE A 70 -17.26 11.47 9.49
CA PHE A 70 -17.45 10.21 8.79
C PHE A 70 -18.16 9.17 9.67
N LEU A 71 -17.68 8.96 10.89
CA LEU A 71 -18.32 8.02 11.82
C LEU A 71 -19.75 8.44 12.18
N ALA A 72 -19.97 9.74 12.42
CA ALA A 72 -21.29 10.26 12.75
C ALA A 72 -22.29 10.02 11.61
N VAL A 73 -21.90 10.32 10.36
CA VAL A 73 -22.74 10.04 9.18
C VAL A 73 -23.01 8.55 9.10
N LEU A 74 -21.97 7.71 9.15
CA LEU A 74 -22.10 6.27 9.02
C LEU A 74 -23.01 5.67 10.09
N TRP A 75 -22.92 6.13 11.34
CA TRP A 75 -23.77 5.64 12.42
C TRP A 75 -25.20 6.19 12.32
N VAL A 76 -25.42 7.41 11.85
CA VAL A 76 -26.77 7.96 11.74
C VAL A 76 -27.51 7.36 10.54
N THR A 77 -26.85 7.19 9.39
CA THR A 77 -27.49 6.81 8.14
C THR A 77 -27.30 5.34 7.75
N GLY A 78 -26.31 4.65 8.31
CA GLY A 78 -25.95 3.29 7.92
C GLY A 78 -26.95 2.23 8.43
N PRO A 79 -27.27 1.22 7.60
CA PRO A 79 -28.05 0.06 8.06
C PRO A 79 -27.30 -0.70 9.16
N ARG A 80 -28.01 -1.34 10.09
CA ARG A 80 -27.38 -1.97 11.27
C ARG A 80 -27.23 -3.47 11.10
N THR A 81 -25.99 -3.95 11.21
CA THR A 81 -25.68 -5.38 11.30
C THR A 81 -25.72 -5.83 12.77
N PRO A 82 -26.37 -6.96 13.11
CA PRO A 82 -26.30 -7.52 14.46
C PRO A 82 -24.86 -7.78 14.88
N GLY A 83 -24.50 -7.40 16.12
CA GLY A 83 -23.13 -7.55 16.62
C GLY A 83 -22.62 -8.99 16.62
N SER A 84 -23.51 -9.98 16.76
CA SER A 84 -23.15 -11.40 16.62
C SER A 84 -22.55 -11.66 15.24
N VAL A 85 -23.20 -11.23 14.17
CA VAL A 85 -22.71 -11.41 12.79
C VAL A 85 -21.38 -10.66 12.60
N THR A 86 -21.28 -9.41 13.06
CA THR A 86 -20.05 -8.60 12.94
C THR A 86 -18.82 -9.27 13.55
N PHE A 87 -18.97 -9.93 14.70
CA PHE A 87 -17.83 -10.47 15.46
C PHE A 87 -17.62 -11.98 15.29
N THR A 88 -18.59 -12.73 14.77
CA THR A 88 -18.50 -14.18 14.66
C THR A 88 -18.64 -14.74 13.25
N ASN A 89 -19.09 -13.94 12.28
CA ASN A 89 -19.21 -14.41 10.90
C ASN A 89 -17.88 -14.22 10.14
N PHE A 90 -17.16 -15.32 9.92
CA PHE A 90 -15.95 -15.35 9.11
C PHE A 90 -16.23 -16.06 7.80
N ALA A 91 -16.26 -15.30 6.70
CA ALA A 91 -16.59 -15.80 5.37
C ALA A 91 -15.38 -15.80 4.44
N ASP A 92 -15.41 -16.72 3.48
CA ASP A 92 -14.45 -16.82 2.39
C ASP A 92 -15.13 -16.42 1.08
N GLU A 93 -15.18 -15.12 0.83
CA GLU A 93 -15.87 -14.52 -0.32
C GLU A 93 -15.24 -14.87 -1.68
N TYR A 94 -13.97 -15.26 -1.67
CA TYR A 94 -13.22 -15.56 -2.89
C TYR A 94 -13.03 -17.06 -3.13
N GLY A 95 -13.48 -17.92 -2.21
CA GLY A 95 -13.46 -19.38 -2.38
C GLY A 95 -12.09 -20.04 -2.22
N TRP A 96 -11.21 -19.47 -1.39
CA TRP A 96 -9.90 -20.02 -1.01
C TRP A 96 -9.95 -21.37 -0.29
N GLY A 97 -11.13 -21.81 0.16
CA GLY A 97 -11.39 -23.08 0.84
C GLY A 97 -11.27 -23.00 2.35
N SER A 98 -10.88 -21.85 2.91
CA SER A 98 -10.95 -21.58 4.34
C SER A 98 -10.92 -20.07 4.64
N PRO A 99 -11.66 -19.59 5.65
CA PRO A 99 -11.61 -18.18 6.06
C PRO A 99 -10.21 -17.72 6.49
N GLY A 100 -9.41 -18.63 7.09
CA GLY A 100 -8.04 -18.32 7.48
C GLY A 100 -7.12 -18.02 6.30
N LEU A 101 -7.22 -18.80 5.21
CA LEU A 101 -6.44 -18.53 4.00
C LEU A 101 -6.93 -17.26 3.30
N ALA A 102 -8.24 -17.04 3.24
CA ALA A 102 -8.83 -15.80 2.71
C ALA A 102 -8.32 -14.56 3.47
N MET A 103 -8.22 -14.64 4.81
CA MET A 103 -7.64 -13.59 5.64
C MET A 103 -6.16 -13.34 5.30
N LEU A 104 -5.36 -14.39 5.14
CA LEU A 104 -3.93 -14.26 4.82
C LEU A 104 -3.69 -13.66 3.43
N VAL A 105 -4.53 -13.98 2.43
CA VAL A 105 -4.46 -13.34 1.11
C VAL A 105 -4.95 -11.89 1.18
N SER A 106 -5.96 -11.61 2.00
CA SER A 106 -6.52 -10.25 2.16
C SER A 106 -5.63 -9.30 2.96
N ILE A 107 -4.67 -9.81 3.73
CA ILE A 107 -3.78 -8.99 4.58
C ILE A 107 -2.94 -7.99 3.77
N VAL A 108 -2.76 -8.25 2.47
CA VAL A 108 -2.03 -7.41 1.53
C VAL A 108 -2.62 -6.00 1.46
N GLY A 109 -3.96 -5.88 1.50
CA GLY A 109 -4.65 -4.59 1.45
C GLY A 109 -4.30 -3.69 2.64
N PRO A 110 -4.60 -4.12 3.88
CA PRO A 110 -4.21 -3.38 5.08
C PRO A 110 -2.69 -3.17 5.22
N ALA A 111 -1.86 -4.11 4.76
CA ALA A 111 -0.40 -3.97 4.80
C ALA A 111 0.11 -2.78 3.95
N ALA A 112 -0.57 -2.46 2.84
CA ALA A 112 -0.22 -1.31 2.03
C ALA A 112 -0.39 0.03 2.76
N ALA A 113 -1.26 0.11 3.77
CA ALA A 113 -1.46 1.30 4.60
C ALA A 113 -0.28 1.58 5.56
N LEU A 114 0.66 0.64 5.71
CA LEU A 114 1.83 0.77 6.59
C LEU A 114 3.09 1.22 5.84
N ILE A 115 2.98 1.44 4.54
CA ILE A 115 4.08 1.92 3.69
C ILE A 115 4.32 3.41 3.98
N GLY A 116 5.60 3.79 4.12
CA GLY A 116 6.01 5.19 4.33
C GLY A 116 6.38 5.54 5.78
N ALA A 117 6.28 4.61 6.73
CA ALA A 117 6.69 4.84 8.13
C ALA A 117 8.21 5.14 8.29
N ASP A 118 9.01 4.76 7.31
CA ASP A 118 10.44 5.04 7.19
C ASP A 118 10.75 6.52 6.90
N ALA A 119 9.81 7.28 6.34
CA ALA A 119 9.98 8.72 6.10
C ALA A 119 10.31 9.47 7.40
N ALA A 120 9.69 9.08 8.52
CA ALA A 120 10.00 9.64 9.84
C ALA A 120 11.44 9.33 10.28
N VAL A 121 12.00 8.19 9.87
CA VAL A 121 13.39 7.82 10.16
C VAL A 121 14.36 8.61 9.30
N HIS A 122 14.01 8.94 8.06
CA HIS A 122 14.82 9.81 7.21
C HIS A 122 14.86 11.26 7.74
N LEU A 123 13.73 11.77 8.22
CA LEU A 123 13.63 13.06 8.89
C LEU A 123 14.39 13.13 10.22
N ALA A 124 14.77 11.97 10.80
CA ALA A 124 15.52 11.94 12.04
C ALA A 124 16.92 12.59 11.92
N GLU A 125 17.49 12.60 10.72
CA GLU A 125 18.79 13.22 10.44
C GLU A 125 18.72 14.75 10.43
N GLU A 126 17.53 15.32 10.26
CA GLU A 126 17.27 16.76 10.21
C GLU A 126 16.96 17.36 11.60
N LEU A 127 16.76 16.52 12.61
CA LEU A 127 16.56 16.96 13.98
C LEU A 127 17.86 17.54 14.55
N GLN A 128 17.86 18.85 14.82
CA GLN A 128 19.06 19.60 15.25
C GLN A 128 19.71 19.05 16.52
N ASP A 129 18.94 18.40 17.40
CA ASP A 129 19.41 17.81 18.65
C ASP A 129 19.38 16.27 18.60
N ALA A 130 20.54 15.64 18.39
CA ALA A 130 20.66 14.17 18.36
C ALA A 130 20.18 13.49 19.66
N SER A 131 20.35 14.16 20.81
CA SER A 131 19.89 13.68 22.12
C SER A 131 18.36 13.77 22.27
N TYR A 132 17.76 14.84 21.76
CA TYR A 132 16.30 15.00 21.74
C TYR A 132 15.66 14.05 20.73
N ALA A 133 16.25 13.93 19.53
CA ALA A 133 15.87 12.99 18.48
C ALA A 133 15.84 11.55 19.00
N ARG A 134 16.87 11.12 19.74
CA ARG A 134 16.95 9.79 20.37
C ARG A 134 15.75 9.49 21.27
N ALA A 135 15.27 10.48 22.02
CA ALA A 135 14.20 10.30 23.00
C ALA A 135 12.80 10.45 22.37
N VAL A 136 12.63 11.36 21.41
CA VAL A 136 11.33 11.75 20.87
C VAL A 136 10.96 10.95 19.63
N LEU A 137 11.91 10.63 18.75
CA LEU A 137 11.63 9.91 17.50
C LEU A 137 10.92 8.56 17.73
N PRO A 138 11.40 7.66 18.61
CA PRO A 138 10.74 6.37 18.82
C PRO A 138 9.33 6.55 19.40
N ARG A 139 9.14 7.54 20.27
CA ARG A 139 7.83 7.87 20.83
C ARG A 139 6.88 8.37 19.76
N ALA A 140 7.33 9.31 18.92
CA ALA A 140 6.55 9.82 17.80
C ALA A 140 6.15 8.70 16.83
N MET A 141 7.07 7.81 16.48
CA MET A 141 6.80 6.65 15.61
C MET A 141 5.78 5.69 16.23
N ILE A 142 5.95 5.32 17.51
CA ILE A 142 5.05 4.38 18.20
C ILE A 142 3.67 5.02 18.40
N THR A 143 3.61 6.27 18.85
CA THR A 143 2.34 6.97 19.07
C THR A 143 1.58 7.16 17.76
N SER A 144 2.27 7.54 16.68
CA SER A 144 1.66 7.65 15.34
C SER A 144 1.08 6.31 14.90
N ALA A 145 1.85 5.22 15.04
CA ALA A 145 1.38 3.88 14.70
C ALA A 145 0.16 3.47 15.53
N LEU A 146 0.18 3.69 16.86
CA LEU A 146 -0.93 3.35 17.75
C LEU A 146 -2.22 4.13 17.41
N ILE A 147 -2.12 5.43 17.12
CA ILE A 147 -3.27 6.25 16.72
C ILE A 147 -3.83 5.75 15.38
N ASN A 148 -2.96 5.44 14.41
CA ASN A 148 -3.37 4.92 13.11
C ASN A 148 -4.09 3.56 13.25
N TYR A 149 -3.54 2.63 14.05
CA TYR A 149 -4.19 1.33 14.28
C TYR A 149 -5.51 1.45 15.04
N ALA A 150 -5.58 2.32 16.06
CA ALA A 150 -6.80 2.53 16.82
C ALA A 150 -7.92 3.12 15.96
N THR A 151 -7.61 4.15 15.16
CA THR A 151 -8.58 4.77 14.24
C THR A 151 -8.99 3.80 13.14
N ALA A 152 -8.06 3.06 12.53
CA ALA A 152 -8.36 2.03 11.54
C ALA A 152 -9.27 0.92 12.11
N PHE A 153 -8.99 0.44 13.33
CA PHE A 153 -9.83 -0.56 13.99
C PHE A 153 -11.26 -0.07 14.22
N VAL A 154 -11.42 1.17 14.69
CA VAL A 154 -12.74 1.80 14.87
C VAL A 154 -13.47 1.96 13.54
N THR A 155 -12.77 2.39 12.48
CA THR A 155 -13.34 2.51 11.13
C THR A 155 -13.80 1.17 10.59
N VAL A 156 -12.99 0.11 10.72
CA VAL A 156 -13.35 -1.24 10.23
C VAL A 156 -14.57 -1.78 10.96
N ILE A 157 -14.62 -1.72 12.30
CA ILE A 157 -15.79 -2.19 13.06
C ILE A 157 -17.04 -1.38 12.68
N SER A 158 -16.89 -0.07 12.55
CA SER A 158 -18.00 0.82 12.18
C SER A 158 -18.54 0.50 10.79
N LEU A 159 -17.65 0.27 9.81
CA LEU A 159 -18.01 -0.13 8.46
C LEU A 159 -18.72 -1.48 8.46
N VAL A 160 -18.15 -2.52 9.05
CA VAL A 160 -18.77 -3.86 9.08
C VAL A 160 -20.15 -3.83 9.77
N SER A 161 -20.28 -3.04 10.83
CA SER A 161 -21.55 -2.86 11.53
C SER A 161 -22.58 -2.02 10.75
N ALA A 162 -22.14 -1.31 9.72
CA ALA A 162 -22.94 -0.40 8.90
C ALA A 162 -23.22 -0.92 7.47
N ILE A 163 -22.80 -2.15 7.14
CA ILE A 163 -23.04 -2.80 5.83
C ILE A 163 -24.46 -3.38 5.74
N GLY A 164 -25.06 -3.79 6.86
CA GLY A 164 -26.34 -4.49 6.89
C GLY A 164 -26.20 -6.02 6.84
N PRO A 165 -27.31 -6.77 7.00
CA PRO A 165 -27.29 -8.23 7.19
C PRO A 165 -26.93 -9.04 5.93
N ASN A 166 -27.09 -8.48 4.72
CA ASN A 166 -26.87 -9.18 3.46
C ASN A 166 -25.68 -8.58 2.70
N LEU A 167 -24.47 -9.12 2.93
CA LEU A 167 -23.26 -8.70 2.20
C LEU A 167 -23.41 -8.93 0.68
N GLU A 168 -24.10 -9.99 0.25
CA GLU A 168 -24.35 -10.30 -1.16
C GLU A 168 -25.14 -9.19 -1.88
N GLU A 169 -26.09 -8.56 -1.20
CA GLU A 169 -26.87 -7.45 -1.74
C GLU A 169 -25.99 -6.21 -1.93
N VAL A 170 -25.10 -5.93 -0.96
CA VAL A 170 -24.14 -4.84 -1.04
C VAL A 170 -23.10 -5.07 -2.15
N LEU A 171 -22.63 -6.30 -2.33
CA LEU A 171 -21.77 -6.69 -3.45
C LEU A 171 -22.48 -6.60 -4.81
N ALA A 172 -23.81 -6.77 -4.84
CA ALA A 172 -24.64 -6.61 -6.04
C ALA A 172 -24.97 -5.15 -6.40
N THR A 173 -24.91 -4.21 -5.45
CA THR A 173 -25.13 -2.77 -5.72
C THR A 173 -24.05 -2.17 -6.61
N THR A 174 -24.32 -1.01 -7.24
CA THR A 174 -23.37 -0.29 -8.11
C THR A 174 -21.99 -0.11 -7.48
N THR A 175 -21.91 0.08 -6.15
CA THR A 175 -20.65 0.17 -5.39
C THR A 175 -19.93 -1.18 -5.25
N GLY A 176 -20.65 -2.28 -5.05
CA GLY A 176 -20.12 -3.64 -5.05
C GLY A 176 -19.70 -4.12 -6.45
N ARG A 177 -20.41 -3.68 -7.50
CA ARG A 177 -20.03 -3.87 -8.92
C ARG A 177 -18.70 -3.20 -9.29
N LEU A 178 -18.22 -2.22 -8.50
CA LEU A 178 -16.87 -1.66 -8.63
C LEU A 178 -15.80 -2.56 -8.02
N ALA A 179 -16.09 -3.23 -6.90
CA ALA A 179 -15.20 -4.22 -6.28
C ALA A 179 -15.18 -5.55 -7.08
N GLN A 180 -16.29 -5.88 -7.71
CA GLN A 180 -16.50 -7.05 -8.55
C GLN A 180 -16.73 -6.63 -10.00
N GLN A 181 -15.80 -5.87 -10.60
CA GLN A 181 -15.73 -5.80 -12.07
C GLN A 181 -15.41 -7.21 -12.57
N ARG A 182 -16.47 -8.01 -12.75
CA ARG A 182 -16.44 -9.38 -13.26
C ARG A 182 -15.85 -9.37 -14.66
N PRO A 183 -15.04 -10.39 -14.99
CA PRO A 183 -14.87 -10.80 -16.37
C PRO A 183 -16.24 -11.19 -16.92
N THR A 184 -16.53 -10.72 -18.13
CA THR A 184 -17.64 -11.14 -19.00
C THR A 184 -19.08 -10.87 -18.51
N GLU A 185 -19.73 -9.90 -19.16
CA GLU A 185 -21.08 -10.11 -19.69
C GLU A 185 -21.35 -9.09 -20.81
N ARG A 186 -21.39 -9.57 -22.05
CA ARG A 186 -22.60 -9.58 -22.91
C ARG A 186 -22.21 -9.97 -24.33
N SER A 187 -22.52 -11.20 -24.70
CA SER A 187 -22.79 -11.56 -26.09
C SER A 187 -23.86 -10.62 -26.65
N ASP A 188 -23.70 -10.24 -27.91
CA ASP A 188 -24.64 -9.45 -28.72
C ASP A 188 -24.43 -7.93 -28.63
N HIS A 189 -23.36 -7.45 -29.27
CA HIS A 189 -23.46 -6.42 -30.31
C HIS A 189 -22.18 -6.43 -31.16
N HIS A 190 -22.36 -6.78 -32.43
CA HIS A 190 -21.33 -6.81 -33.45
C HIS A 190 -20.82 -5.39 -33.76
N TYR A 191 -19.66 -5.02 -33.22
CA TYR A 191 -18.88 -3.87 -33.69
C TYR A 191 -17.55 -4.38 -34.27
N PRO A 192 -17.23 -4.08 -35.55
CA PRO A 192 -16.00 -4.53 -36.14
C PRO A 192 -14.90 -3.51 -35.86
N HIS A 193 -14.13 -3.70 -34.79
CA HIS A 193 -12.89 -2.93 -34.63
C HIS A 193 -11.72 -3.81 -34.18
N HIS A 194 -11.15 -4.51 -35.15
CA HIS A 194 -9.71 -4.74 -35.17
C HIS A 194 -9.04 -3.36 -35.02
N ASN A 195 -8.16 -3.22 -34.01
CA ASN A 195 -7.21 -2.11 -33.73
C ASN A 195 -7.35 -1.37 -32.37
N HIS A 196 -8.15 -1.84 -31.40
CA HIS A 196 -8.21 -1.21 -30.06
C HIS A 196 -7.34 -1.88 -28.97
N CYS A 197 -6.61 -2.97 -29.26
CA CYS A 197 -5.89 -3.68 -28.18
C CYS A 197 -4.77 -2.86 -27.53
N LEU A 198 -3.99 -2.06 -28.27
CA LEU A 198 -2.78 -1.45 -27.69
C LEU A 198 -3.05 -0.26 -26.75
N THR A 199 -4.11 0.52 -26.98
CA THR A 199 -4.48 1.66 -26.10
C THR A 199 -5.32 1.24 -24.90
N GLN A 200 -5.94 0.05 -24.95
CA GLN A 200 -6.72 -0.51 -23.84
C GLN A 200 -5.85 -1.20 -22.78
N HIS A 201 -4.64 -1.65 -23.13
CA HIS A 201 -3.74 -2.34 -22.21
C HIS A 201 -2.87 -1.42 -21.34
N LEU A 202 -2.54 -0.20 -21.79
CA LEU A 202 -1.70 0.73 -21.01
C LEU A 202 -2.48 1.48 -19.91
N GLY A 203 -3.79 1.67 -20.10
CA GLY A 203 -4.66 2.38 -19.17
C GLY A 203 -5.62 1.49 -18.37
N SER A 204 -5.54 0.16 -18.48
CA SER A 204 -6.45 -0.74 -17.75
C SER A 204 -6.14 -0.77 -16.25
N SER A 205 -7.19 -0.84 -15.43
CA SER A 205 -7.09 -1.04 -13.98
C SER A 205 -6.25 -2.27 -13.61
N ILE A 206 -6.25 -3.30 -14.47
CA ILE A 206 -5.42 -4.51 -14.33
C ILE A 206 -3.93 -4.16 -14.39
N ALA A 207 -3.51 -3.44 -15.45
CA ALA A 207 -2.11 -3.08 -15.64
C ALA A 207 -1.62 -2.17 -14.50
N PHE A 208 -2.46 -1.23 -14.07
CA PHE A 208 -2.14 -0.35 -12.95
C PHE A 208 -2.01 -1.12 -11.63
N ASN A 209 -2.93 -2.04 -11.35
CA ASN A 209 -2.87 -2.90 -10.15
C ASN A 209 -1.61 -3.77 -10.14
N ILE A 210 -1.16 -4.27 -11.30
CA ILE A 210 0.11 -5.01 -11.41
C ILE A 210 1.30 -4.10 -11.07
N ILE A 211 1.32 -2.85 -11.55
CA ILE A 211 2.38 -1.88 -11.19
C ILE A 211 2.38 -1.61 -9.69
N LEU A 212 1.21 -1.42 -9.06
CA LEU A 212 1.09 -1.27 -7.61
C LEU A 212 1.65 -2.47 -6.85
N SER A 213 1.30 -3.68 -7.29
CA SER A 213 1.80 -4.92 -6.71
C SER A 213 3.33 -5.00 -6.81
N ILE A 214 3.93 -4.62 -7.95
CA ILE A 214 5.39 -4.57 -8.12
C ILE A 214 6.03 -3.58 -7.15
N CYS A 215 5.45 -2.38 -6.98
CA CYS A 215 5.95 -1.40 -6.02
C CYS A 215 5.95 -1.97 -4.59
N ASN A 216 4.88 -2.64 -4.18
CA ASN A 216 4.78 -3.23 -2.84
C ASN A 216 5.78 -4.39 -2.65
N VAL A 217 5.91 -5.30 -3.63
CA VAL A 217 6.88 -6.42 -3.57
C VAL A 217 8.30 -5.89 -3.51
N SER A 218 8.63 -4.88 -4.31
CA SER A 218 9.97 -4.28 -4.36
C SER A 218 10.32 -3.61 -3.03
N LEU A 219 9.35 -2.91 -2.43
CA LEU A 219 9.52 -2.21 -1.16
C LEU A 219 9.69 -3.20 0.01
N ILE A 220 8.85 -4.24 0.09
CA ILE A 220 8.98 -5.29 1.11
C ILE A 220 10.30 -6.02 0.97
N THR A 221 10.73 -6.33 -0.26
CA THR A 221 12.01 -7.00 -0.52
C THR A 221 13.19 -6.13 -0.12
N SER A 222 13.15 -4.82 -0.40
CA SER A 222 14.15 -3.86 0.08
C SER A 222 14.27 -3.88 1.61
N TYR A 223 13.14 -3.82 2.33
CA TYR A 223 13.13 -3.89 3.79
C TYR A 223 13.65 -5.22 4.34
N LEU A 224 13.29 -6.35 3.70
CA LEU A 224 13.83 -7.65 4.06
C LEU A 224 15.36 -7.67 3.94
N ILE A 225 15.93 -7.15 2.85
CA ILE A 225 17.38 -7.08 2.65
C ILE A 225 18.04 -6.17 3.69
N CYS A 226 17.49 -4.98 3.95
CA CYS A 226 18.03 -4.05 4.94
C CYS A 226 18.02 -4.63 6.36
N ILE A 227 16.91 -5.25 6.78
CA ILE A 227 16.78 -5.83 8.12
C ILE A 227 17.67 -7.08 8.23
N ALA A 228 17.74 -7.93 7.19
CA ALA A 228 18.57 -9.13 7.18
C ALA A 228 20.06 -8.81 7.24
N THR A 229 20.54 -7.83 6.46
CA THR A 229 21.94 -7.38 6.51
C THR A 229 22.29 -6.78 7.88
N PHE A 230 21.38 -6.00 8.47
CA PHE A 230 21.56 -5.46 9.82
C PHE A 230 21.59 -6.56 10.89
N LEU A 231 20.70 -7.55 10.81
CA LEU A 231 20.67 -8.71 11.69
C LEU A 231 21.96 -9.54 11.57
N ALA A 232 22.41 -9.82 10.35
CA ALA A 232 23.64 -10.54 10.07
C ALA A 232 24.86 -9.80 10.65
N LYS A 233 24.94 -8.47 10.48
CA LYS A 233 25.99 -7.65 11.10
C LYS A 233 25.93 -7.73 12.63
N ARG A 234 24.75 -7.62 13.23
CA ARG A 234 24.57 -7.70 14.69
C ARG A 234 25.04 -9.05 15.27
N ILE A 235 24.76 -10.15 14.57
CA ILE A 235 25.21 -11.49 14.96
C ILE A 235 26.74 -11.62 14.81
N ARG A 236 27.30 -11.17 13.68
CA ARG A 236 28.75 -11.23 13.42
C ARG A 236 29.56 -10.37 14.39
N SER A 237 29.06 -9.20 14.77
CA SER A 237 29.70 -8.30 15.72
C SER A 237 29.44 -8.65 17.19
N LYS A 238 28.84 -9.82 17.49
CA LYS A 238 28.46 -10.23 18.87
C LYS A 238 27.65 -9.17 19.63
N GLY A 239 26.81 -8.42 18.92
CA GLY A 239 25.99 -7.35 19.50
C GLY A 239 26.67 -5.99 19.61
N ASP A 240 27.95 -5.85 19.22
CA ASP A 240 28.64 -4.57 19.16
C ASP A 240 28.20 -3.76 17.93
N LEU A 241 27.33 -2.78 18.19
CA LEU A 241 26.85 -1.80 17.20
C LEU A 241 27.27 -0.40 17.66
N THR A 242 28.56 -0.21 17.90
CA THR A 242 29.21 1.04 18.31
C THR A 242 29.19 2.08 17.17
N ALA A 243 28.09 2.85 17.08
CA ALA A 243 27.95 4.19 16.48
C ALA A 243 26.48 4.46 16.10
N ARG A 244 25.57 4.49 17.08
CA ARG A 244 24.16 4.82 16.82
C ARG A 244 23.57 5.74 17.86
N ASN A 245 22.90 6.79 17.37
CA ASN A 245 22.13 7.73 18.19
C ASN A 245 20.95 7.06 18.90
N PHE A 246 20.55 5.83 18.56
CA PHE A 246 19.46 5.10 19.21
C PHE A 246 19.76 3.58 19.31
N ILE A 247 19.50 2.98 20.49
CA ILE A 247 19.82 1.58 20.80
C ILE A 247 18.64 0.93 21.53
N LEU A 248 18.00 -0.06 20.90
CA LEU A 248 16.87 -0.84 21.44
C LEU A 248 17.28 -1.90 22.48
N GLY A 249 18.57 -2.01 22.78
CA GLY A 249 19.13 -2.98 23.71
C GLY A 249 18.74 -4.43 23.34
N ARG A 250 18.34 -5.21 24.36
CA ARG A 250 17.97 -6.63 24.24
C ARG A 250 16.76 -6.89 23.34
N PHE A 251 15.85 -5.93 23.19
CA PHE A 251 14.64 -6.09 22.36
C PHE A 251 14.90 -5.99 20.87
N GLY A 252 16.01 -5.38 20.46
CA GLY A 252 16.28 -5.19 19.03
C GLY A 252 16.56 -6.48 18.26
N LEU A 253 17.04 -7.54 18.90
CA LEU A 253 17.26 -8.83 18.22
C LEU A 253 15.92 -9.56 17.97
N PRO A 254 15.06 -9.80 18.99
CA PRO A 254 13.74 -10.37 18.78
C PRO A 254 12.89 -9.58 17.78
N LEU A 255 12.91 -8.24 17.85
CA LEU A 255 12.12 -7.40 16.95
C LEU A 255 12.57 -7.51 15.49
N ASN A 256 13.88 -7.57 15.21
CA ASN A 256 14.37 -7.80 13.85
C ASN A 256 13.96 -9.17 13.31
N ILE A 257 14.00 -10.21 14.14
CA ILE A 257 13.58 -11.56 13.76
C ILE A 257 12.08 -11.60 13.48
N ALA A 258 11.28 -11.01 14.37
CA ALA A 258 9.83 -10.90 14.19
C ALA A 258 9.47 -10.11 12.93
N ALA A 259 10.17 -9.00 12.65
CA ALA A 259 9.98 -8.21 11.44
C ALA A 259 10.34 -9.01 10.18
N LEU A 260 11.44 -9.75 10.16
CA LEU A 260 11.79 -10.61 9.03
C LEU A 260 10.75 -11.71 8.80
N ALA A 261 10.30 -12.37 9.87
CA ALA A 261 9.26 -13.40 9.77
C ALA A 261 7.95 -12.82 9.21
N TRP A 262 7.52 -11.66 9.72
CA TRP A 262 6.31 -10.99 9.29
C TRP A 262 6.38 -10.51 7.83
N LEU A 263 7.46 -9.82 7.45
CA LEU A 263 7.64 -9.34 6.08
C LEU A 263 7.81 -10.49 5.08
N SER A 264 8.41 -11.62 5.49
CA SER A 264 8.50 -12.82 4.65
C SER A 264 7.13 -13.43 4.41
N LEU A 265 6.27 -13.49 5.44
CA LEU A 265 4.88 -13.93 5.30
C LEU A 265 4.13 -13.01 4.31
N LEU A 266 4.21 -11.69 4.50
CA LEU A 266 3.59 -10.72 3.62
C LEU A 266 4.09 -10.84 2.17
N LEU A 267 5.39 -11.05 1.98
CA LEU A 267 5.98 -11.21 0.65
C LEU A 267 5.35 -12.39 -0.10
N VAL A 268 5.15 -13.53 0.56
CA VAL A 268 4.54 -14.72 -0.06
C VAL A 268 3.12 -14.41 -0.52
N PHE A 269 2.28 -13.83 0.34
CA PHE A 269 0.88 -13.54 0.00
C PHE A 269 0.71 -12.37 -0.97
N LEU A 270 1.69 -11.46 -1.07
CA LEU A 270 1.69 -10.40 -2.10
C LEU A 270 1.83 -10.96 -3.52
N LEU A 271 2.39 -12.16 -3.68
CA LEU A 271 2.55 -12.82 -4.98
C LEU A 271 1.29 -13.57 -5.39
N PHE A 272 0.34 -13.79 -4.47
CA PHE A 272 -0.88 -14.52 -4.75
C PHE A 272 -1.86 -13.65 -5.56
N PRO A 273 -2.70 -14.26 -6.41
CA PRO A 273 -3.84 -13.59 -7.00
C PRO A 273 -4.90 -13.28 -5.93
N ALA A 274 -5.90 -12.45 -6.28
CA ALA A 274 -7.00 -12.13 -5.36
C ALA A 274 -7.95 -13.32 -5.12
N ALA A 275 -8.11 -14.19 -6.11
CA ALA A 275 -8.98 -15.36 -6.07
C ALA A 275 -8.21 -16.63 -6.49
N PRO A 276 -8.60 -17.81 -5.99
CA PRO A 276 -8.03 -19.08 -6.42
C PRO A 276 -8.41 -19.37 -7.87
N ARG A 277 -7.50 -20.02 -8.62
CA ARG A 277 -7.68 -20.34 -10.05
C ARG A 277 -8.00 -19.11 -10.91
N PRO A 278 -7.14 -18.07 -10.90
CA PRO A 278 -7.39 -16.88 -11.70
C PRO A 278 -7.30 -17.19 -13.20
N GLU A 279 -8.15 -16.54 -13.98
CA GLU A 279 -7.93 -16.43 -15.42
C GLU A 279 -6.66 -15.61 -15.70
N PRO A 280 -6.01 -15.76 -16.88
CA PRO A 280 -4.79 -15.02 -17.19
C PRO A 280 -4.90 -13.50 -17.03
N ALA A 281 -6.09 -12.93 -17.27
CA ALA A 281 -6.36 -11.51 -17.08
C ALA A 281 -6.46 -11.09 -15.59
N GLY A 282 -6.90 -11.98 -14.71
CA GLY A 282 -7.02 -11.75 -13.27
C GLY A 282 -5.82 -12.23 -12.44
N MET A 283 -4.81 -12.78 -13.10
CA MET A 283 -3.60 -13.29 -12.45
C MET A 283 -2.69 -12.14 -12.00
N ASN A 284 -2.12 -12.29 -10.80
CA ASN A 284 -1.11 -11.37 -10.30
C ASN A 284 0.27 -11.73 -10.90
N TRP A 285 0.62 -11.09 -12.01
CA TRP A 285 1.87 -11.34 -12.76
C TRP A 285 3.12 -10.72 -12.11
N VAL A 286 3.02 -10.25 -10.87
CA VAL A 286 4.11 -9.56 -10.16
C VAL A 286 5.38 -10.41 -10.04
N CYS A 287 5.27 -11.72 -9.81
CA CYS A 287 6.44 -12.60 -9.63
C CYS A 287 7.30 -12.66 -10.91
N LEU A 288 6.65 -12.74 -12.07
CA LEU A 288 7.31 -12.77 -13.37
C LEU A 288 7.97 -11.42 -13.66
N MET A 289 7.24 -10.32 -13.49
CA MET A 289 7.75 -8.97 -13.79
C MET A 289 8.89 -8.58 -12.86
N PHE A 290 8.74 -8.82 -11.56
CA PHE A 290 9.81 -8.59 -10.58
C PHE A 290 11.04 -9.45 -10.89
N GLY A 291 10.85 -10.73 -11.23
CA GLY A 291 11.93 -11.63 -11.63
C GLY A 291 12.70 -11.13 -12.85
N VAL A 292 12.01 -10.68 -13.90
CA VAL A 292 12.64 -10.11 -15.11
C VAL A 292 13.47 -8.87 -14.77
N VAL A 293 12.93 -7.95 -13.96
CA VAL A 293 13.65 -6.74 -13.54
C VAL A 293 14.90 -7.09 -12.72
N MET A 294 14.80 -8.07 -11.81
CA MET A 294 15.95 -8.55 -11.03
C MET A 294 17.00 -9.21 -11.91
N LEU A 295 16.61 -10.06 -12.86
CA LEU A 295 17.55 -10.69 -13.80
C LEU A 295 18.30 -9.65 -14.62
N PHE A 296 17.61 -8.61 -15.10
CA PHE A 296 18.24 -7.50 -15.80
C PHE A 296 19.21 -6.72 -14.90
N ALA A 297 18.80 -6.41 -13.67
CA ALA A 297 19.65 -5.70 -12.71
C ALA A 297 20.90 -6.49 -12.32
N PHE A 298 20.78 -7.80 -12.06
CA PHE A 298 21.92 -8.67 -11.78
C PHE A 298 22.80 -8.89 -13.00
N GLY A 299 22.23 -9.02 -14.20
CA GLY A 299 22.97 -9.08 -15.45
C GLY A 299 23.80 -7.82 -15.68
N TRP A 300 23.19 -6.64 -15.52
CA TRP A 300 23.89 -5.36 -15.59
C TRP A 300 24.99 -5.23 -14.55
N TYR A 301 24.72 -5.65 -13.31
CA TYR A 301 25.71 -5.66 -12.25
C TYR A 301 26.91 -6.56 -12.57
N ALA A 302 26.65 -7.77 -13.07
CA ALA A 302 27.67 -8.74 -13.42
C ALA A 302 28.56 -8.28 -14.60
N VAL A 303 27.96 -7.64 -15.61
CA VAL A 303 28.66 -7.20 -16.83
C VAL A 303 29.46 -5.92 -16.61
N ARG A 304 28.84 -4.90 -15.99
CA ARG A 304 29.42 -3.55 -15.93
C ARG A 304 29.50 -2.99 -14.53
N ALA A 305 28.40 -3.02 -13.78
CA ALA A 305 28.33 -2.21 -12.56
C ALA A 305 29.34 -2.65 -11.49
N ARG A 306 29.69 -3.93 -11.37
CA ARG A 306 30.72 -4.39 -10.41
C ARG A 306 32.12 -3.83 -10.68
N HIS A 307 32.39 -3.36 -11.90
CA HIS A 307 33.68 -2.79 -12.30
C HIS A 307 33.73 -1.27 -12.13
N GLU A 308 32.58 -0.59 -12.14
CA GLU A 308 32.46 0.86 -11.99
C GLU A 308 31.96 1.29 -10.60
N TYR A 309 31.37 0.36 -9.83
CA TYR A 309 30.77 0.65 -8.52
C TYR A 309 31.85 0.85 -7.45
N ASN A 310 32.06 2.11 -7.09
CA ASN A 310 32.79 2.49 -5.89
C ASN A 310 31.80 2.56 -4.73
N GLY A 311 31.82 1.55 -3.85
CA GLY A 311 30.95 1.52 -2.68
C GLY A 311 31.24 2.68 -1.71
N PRO A 312 30.26 3.10 -0.88
CA PRO A 312 30.43 4.17 0.09
C PRO A 312 31.25 3.70 1.29
N VAL A 313 32.53 3.44 1.07
CA VAL A 313 33.55 3.33 2.12
C VAL A 313 34.76 4.05 1.54
N VAL A 314 35.30 5.02 2.29
CA VAL A 314 36.44 5.92 1.94
C VAL A 314 36.07 7.35 1.51
N TYR A 315 35.07 8.00 2.13
CA TYR A 315 35.01 9.48 2.15
C TYR A 315 34.84 10.11 3.54
N MET A 316 34.83 9.32 4.62
CA MET A 316 34.82 9.84 6.00
C MET A 316 36.02 9.38 6.83
N ARG A 317 37.22 9.35 6.20
CA ARG A 317 38.50 9.43 6.92
C ARG A 317 39.66 9.75 5.97
N LYS A 318 39.59 10.89 5.29
CA LYS A 318 40.76 11.62 4.81
C LYS A 318 40.41 13.08 4.96
N ASP A 319 40.94 13.64 6.05
CA ASP A 319 41.25 15.04 6.28
C ASP A 319 40.66 15.52 7.62
N VAL A 320 41.62 15.68 8.55
CA VAL A 320 41.58 16.22 9.92
C VAL A 320 41.17 15.25 11.03
#